data_AF-A0A2N2MEG9-F1
#
_entry.id   AF-A0A2N2MEG9-F1
#
_cell.length_a   1.000
_cell.length_b   1.000
_cell.length_c   1.000
_cell.angle_alpha   90.00
_cell.angle_beta   90.00
_cell.angle_gamma   90.00
#
_symmetry.space_group_name_H-M   'P 1'
#
loop_
_entity.id
_entity.type
_entity.pdbx_description
1 polymer ?
#
loop_
_entity_poly.entity_id
_entity_poly.type
_entity_poly.pdbx_seq_one_letter_code
_entity_poly.pdbx_strand_id
1 'polypeptide(L)'
;MTEIRGCGYNSEMRLPSKHLHTCLRWIPAIFFASLIFMFSATPAKQVAKTYDQLNINVTQAVSPTNTQTPLFSKTIDWLKVGHVIGYFCLGAAVLFAHSSHSRGSVFSALMISSLYAISDEFHQNFIPGRSASSWDVLLDSLAALAGIVVLRLIIMKLRQRIMQESSE
;
A
#
# COMPACT_ATOMS: atom_id res chain seq x y z
N MET A 1 62.55 22.83 15.18
CA MET A 1 62.08 22.36 13.86
C MET A 1 60.68 21.81 14.06
N THR A 2 59.74 22.46 13.41
CA THR A 2 58.29 22.42 13.63
C THR A 2 57.71 21.19 12.98
N GLU A 3 56.85 20.41 13.65
CA GLU A 3 55.89 19.59 12.90
C GLU A 3 54.54 19.40 13.61
N ILE A 4 53.62 20.24 13.16
CA ILE A 4 52.23 19.98 12.76
C ILE A 4 51.28 19.35 13.79
N ARG A 5 50.41 20.24 14.29
CA ARG A 5 49.10 19.97 14.88
C ARG A 5 48.28 19.04 13.98
N GLY A 6 47.96 17.84 14.47
CA GLY A 6 46.93 16.99 13.90
C GLY A 6 45.57 17.68 13.97
N CYS A 7 45.05 17.99 12.78
CA CYS A 7 43.74 18.59 12.53
C CYS A 7 42.62 17.71 13.09
N GLY A 8 41.58 18.36 13.63
CA GLY A 8 40.51 17.70 14.38
C GLY A 8 39.68 16.72 13.55
N TYR A 9 39.38 15.58 14.15
CA TYR A 9 38.28 14.72 13.71
C TYR A 9 37.06 14.95 14.62
N ASN A 10 36.50 16.16 14.53
CA ASN A 10 35.18 16.44 15.10
C ASN A 10 34.14 16.42 13.98
N SER A 11 33.59 15.23 13.75
CA SER A 11 32.18 15.10 13.43
C SER A 11 31.75 13.70 13.86
N GLU A 12 31.38 13.57 15.13
CA GLU A 12 30.49 12.50 15.54
C GLU A 12 29.20 12.66 14.71
N MET A 13 29.13 12.02 13.55
CA MET A 13 27.88 11.72 12.90
C MET A 13 27.21 10.67 13.78
N ARG A 14 26.59 11.11 14.88
CA ARG A 14 25.79 10.25 15.76
C ARG A 14 24.67 9.71 14.90
N LEU A 15 24.84 8.48 14.44
CA LEU A 15 23.79 7.74 13.79
C LEU A 15 22.56 7.83 14.69
N PRO A 16 21.41 8.23 14.13
CA PRO A 16 20.24 8.52 14.92
C PRO A 16 19.81 7.27 15.67
N SER A 17 19.30 7.47 16.88
CA SER A 17 18.93 6.38 17.79
C SER A 17 18.08 5.30 17.10
N LYS A 18 18.13 4.06 17.60
CA LYS A 18 17.29 2.91 17.19
C LYS A 18 15.81 3.24 16.92
N HIS A 19 15.28 4.28 17.57
CA HIS A 19 13.92 4.79 17.38
C HIS A 19 13.71 5.46 16.01
N LEU A 20 14.68 6.21 15.46
CA LEU A 20 14.50 6.88 14.17
C LEU A 20 14.41 5.87 13.02
N HIS A 21 15.28 4.85 13.02
CA HIS A 21 15.23 3.78 12.04
C HIS A 21 13.91 3.00 12.09
N THR A 22 13.31 2.89 13.28
CA THR A 22 11.99 2.28 13.44
C THR A 22 10.91 3.17 12.82
N CYS A 23 10.93 4.47 13.08
CA CYS A 23 9.98 5.42 12.49
C CYS A 23 10.06 5.48 10.96
N LEU A 24 11.28 5.47 10.40
CA LEU A 24 11.49 5.52 8.94
C LEU A 24 10.84 4.32 8.22
N ARG A 25 10.75 3.15 8.86
CA ARG A 25 10.14 1.96 8.26
C ARG A 25 8.62 2.03 8.16
N TRP A 26 7.97 2.97 8.84
CA TRP A 26 6.53 3.21 8.74
C TRP A 26 6.15 4.11 7.55
N ILE A 27 7.11 4.79 6.92
CA ILE A 27 6.85 5.69 5.78
C ILE A 27 6.06 4.98 4.66
N PRO A 28 6.42 3.78 4.21
CA PRO A 28 5.64 3.09 3.17
C PRO A 28 4.20 2.78 3.61
N ALA A 29 4.00 2.41 4.88
CA ALA A 29 2.67 2.09 5.40
C ALA A 29 1.79 3.35 5.44
N ILE A 30 2.34 4.47 5.92
CA ILE A 30 1.65 5.76 5.93
C ILE A 30 1.30 6.19 4.51
N PHE A 31 2.25 6.05 3.58
CA PHE A 31 2.03 6.39 2.17
C PHE A 31 0.85 5.61 1.56
N PHE A 32 0.81 4.29 1.72
CA PHE A 32 -0.29 3.48 1.18
C PHE A 32 -1.62 3.76 1.88
N ALA A 33 -1.62 3.98 3.20
CA ALA A 33 -2.83 4.41 3.90
C ALA A 33 -3.34 5.75 3.35
N SER A 34 -2.47 6.75 3.18
CA SER A 34 -2.87 8.04 2.59
C SER A 34 -3.40 7.90 1.16
N LEU A 35 -2.80 7.04 0.32
CA LEU A 35 -3.31 6.76 -1.03
C LEU A 35 -4.73 6.18 -0.98
N ILE A 36 -4.96 5.15 -0.15
CA ILE A 36 -6.28 4.52 -0.01
C ILE A 36 -7.31 5.56 0.42
N PHE A 37 -6.99 6.36 1.45
CA PHE A 37 -7.89 7.41 1.94
C PHE A 37 -8.26 8.43 0.86
N MET A 38 -7.30 8.87 0.04
CA MET A 38 -7.58 9.79 -1.08
C MET A 38 -8.49 9.16 -2.13
N PHE A 39 -8.31 7.88 -2.45
CA PHE A 39 -9.20 7.17 -3.37
C PHE A 39 -10.60 7.01 -2.79
N SER A 40 -10.70 6.63 -1.53
CA SER A 40 -11.94 6.49 -0.75
C SER A 40 -12.72 7.81 -0.74
N ALA A 41 -12.03 8.95 -0.55
CA ALA A 41 -12.63 10.29 -0.54
C ALA A 41 -13.29 10.74 -1.87
N THR A 42 -13.13 9.99 -2.97
CA THR A 42 -13.63 10.40 -4.29
C THR A 42 -15.13 10.09 -4.49
N PRO A 43 -15.99 11.09 -4.76
CA PRO A 43 -17.43 10.88 -4.94
C PRO A 43 -17.76 10.03 -6.18
N ALA A 44 -18.72 9.11 -6.05
CA ALA A 44 -19.07 8.17 -7.13
C ALA A 44 -19.46 8.86 -8.45
N LYS A 45 -20.14 10.01 -8.39
CA LYS A 45 -20.55 10.79 -9.57
C LYS A 45 -19.35 11.34 -10.37
N GLN A 46 -18.27 11.70 -9.69
CA GLN A 46 -17.07 12.23 -10.35
C GLN A 46 -16.35 11.12 -11.11
N VAL A 47 -16.29 9.92 -10.51
CA VAL A 47 -15.64 8.77 -11.15
C VAL A 47 -16.45 8.27 -12.34
N ALA A 48 -17.79 8.23 -12.24
CA ALA A 48 -18.66 7.89 -13.36
C ALA A 48 -18.42 8.78 -14.59
N LYS A 49 -18.33 10.11 -14.39
CA LYS A 49 -18.03 11.06 -15.47
C LYS A 49 -16.66 10.80 -16.12
N THR A 50 -15.65 10.47 -15.32
CA THR A 50 -14.31 10.15 -15.84
C THR A 50 -14.32 8.89 -16.70
N TYR A 51 -15.05 7.84 -16.29
CA TYR A 51 -15.20 6.62 -17.10
C TYR A 51 -15.94 6.87 -18.40
N ASP A 52 -17.03 7.63 -18.35
CA ASP A 52 -17.81 7.97 -19.53
C ASP A 52 -16.95 8.74 -20.55
N GLN A 53 -16.18 9.72 -20.08
CA GLN A 53 -15.25 10.48 -20.93
C GLN A 53 -14.14 9.61 -21.52
N LEU A 54 -13.56 8.70 -20.72
CA LEU A 54 -12.53 7.78 -21.18
C LEU A 54 -13.06 6.84 -22.26
N ASN A 55 -14.25 6.26 -22.04
CA ASN A 55 -14.90 5.40 -23.01
C ASN A 55 -15.17 6.13 -24.33
N ILE A 56 -15.65 7.38 -24.29
CA ILE A 56 -15.88 8.20 -25.50
C ILE A 56 -14.56 8.44 -26.24
N ASN A 57 -13.52 8.91 -25.54
CA ASN A 57 -12.24 9.25 -26.16
C ASN A 57 -11.56 8.03 -26.82
N VAL A 58 -11.58 6.88 -26.14
CA VAL A 58 -10.96 5.66 -26.68
C VAL A 58 -11.80 5.08 -27.83
N THR A 59 -13.13 5.10 -27.72
CA THR A 59 -14.02 4.63 -28.81
C THR A 59 -13.83 5.47 -30.07
N GLN A 60 -13.71 6.80 -29.93
CA GLN A 60 -13.43 7.70 -31.05
C GLN A 60 -12.05 7.47 -31.69
N ALA A 61 -11.04 7.11 -30.88
CA ALA A 61 -9.71 6.82 -31.38
C ALA A 61 -9.59 5.45 -32.09
N VAL A 62 -10.38 4.46 -31.66
CA VAL A 62 -10.28 3.07 -32.14
C VAL A 62 -11.24 2.76 -33.29
N SER A 63 -12.47 3.26 -33.24
CA SER A 63 -13.52 2.98 -34.24
C SER A 63 -14.44 4.17 -34.47
N PRO A 64 -14.12 5.08 -35.41
CA PRO A 64 -14.92 6.27 -35.66
C PRO A 64 -16.32 6.00 -36.23
N THR A 65 -16.65 4.76 -36.64
CA THR A 65 -17.87 4.48 -37.44
C THR A 65 -18.77 3.35 -36.93
N ASN A 66 -18.53 2.71 -35.78
CA ASN A 66 -19.49 1.69 -35.30
C ASN A 66 -19.59 1.54 -33.78
N THR A 67 -20.86 1.53 -33.36
CA THR A 67 -21.50 1.14 -32.09
C THR A 67 -20.68 1.16 -30.79
N GLN A 68 -21.20 1.97 -29.86
CA GLN A 68 -20.86 2.13 -28.45
C GLN A 68 -20.74 0.78 -27.70
N THR A 69 -19.61 0.08 -27.82
CA THR A 69 -19.23 -0.94 -26.84
C THR A 69 -18.30 -0.28 -25.84
N PRO A 70 -18.74 -0.02 -24.59
CA PRO A 70 -17.86 0.56 -23.59
C PRO A 70 -16.68 -0.38 -23.34
N LEU A 71 -15.47 0.06 -23.66
CA LEU A 71 -14.24 -0.71 -23.43
C LEU A 71 -13.97 -0.93 -21.94
N PHE A 72 -14.34 0.05 -21.11
CA PHE A 72 -14.38 -0.09 -19.67
C PHE A 72 -15.84 -0.27 -19.25
N SER A 73 -16.22 -1.52 -19.01
CA SER A 73 -17.57 -1.88 -18.58
C SER A 73 -17.83 -1.40 -17.16
N LYS A 74 -18.99 -0.79 -16.94
CA LYS A 74 -19.49 -0.37 -15.60
C LYS A 74 -19.67 -1.53 -14.60
N THR A 75 -19.57 -2.77 -15.07
CA THR A 75 -19.67 -3.99 -14.24
C THR A 75 -18.49 -4.18 -13.30
N ILE A 76 -17.29 -3.67 -13.65
CA ILE A 76 -16.12 -3.71 -12.78
C ILE A 76 -15.97 -2.34 -12.12
N ASP A 77 -16.11 -2.30 -10.80
CA ASP A 77 -15.81 -1.11 -10.02
C ASP A 77 -14.29 -1.01 -9.84
N TRP A 78 -13.64 -0.26 -10.73
CA TRP A 78 -12.19 -0.08 -10.72
C TRP A 78 -11.67 0.57 -9.43
N LEU A 79 -12.51 1.28 -8.67
CA LEU A 79 -12.11 1.79 -7.35
C LEU A 79 -11.92 0.65 -6.35
N LYS A 80 -12.75 -0.39 -6.42
CA LYS A 80 -12.61 -1.59 -5.57
C LYS A 80 -11.35 -2.36 -5.91
N VAL A 81 -11.01 -2.46 -7.20
CA VAL A 81 -9.74 -3.04 -7.63
C VAL A 81 -8.55 -2.24 -7.07
N GLY A 82 -8.64 -0.91 -7.11
CA GLY A 82 -7.65 -0.02 -6.51
C GLY A 82 -7.49 -0.23 -5.00
N HIS A 83 -8.60 -0.40 -4.27
CA HIS A 83 -8.57 -0.68 -2.83
C HIS A 83 -7.90 -2.02 -2.54
N VAL A 84 -8.27 -3.09 -3.24
CA VAL A 84 -7.64 -4.41 -3.09
C VAL A 84 -6.13 -4.34 -3.32
N ILE A 85 -5.66 -3.64 -4.37
CA ILE A 85 -4.22 -3.46 -4.61
C ILE A 85 -3.57 -2.61 -3.51
N GLY A 86 -4.25 -1.54 -3.08
CA GLY A 86 -3.80 -0.67 -1.99
C GLY A 86 -3.62 -1.44 -0.67
N TYR A 87 -4.61 -2.23 -0.27
CA TYR A 87 -4.58 -3.02 0.95
C TYR A 87 -3.54 -4.14 0.90
N PHE A 88 -3.33 -4.77 -0.27
CA PHE A 88 -2.21 -5.69 -0.47
C PHE A 88 -0.87 -5.02 -0.16
N CYS A 89 -0.63 -3.84 -0.73
CA CYS A 89 0.58 -3.08 -0.49
C CYS A 89 0.69 -2.59 0.96
N LEU A 90 -0.42 -2.14 1.56
CA LEU A 90 -0.48 -1.72 2.96
C LEU A 90 -0.12 -2.86 3.91
N GLY A 91 -0.71 -4.05 3.74
CA GLY A 91 -0.41 -5.21 4.56
C GLY A 91 1.07 -5.60 4.51
N ALA A 92 1.66 -5.61 3.31
CA ALA A 92 3.10 -5.81 3.14
C ALA A 92 3.91 -4.70 3.83
N ALA A 93 3.54 -3.43 3.64
CA ALA A 93 4.24 -2.29 4.23
C ALA A 93 4.20 -2.28 5.77
N VAL A 94 3.06 -2.65 6.38
CA VAL A 94 2.93 -2.74 7.84
C VAL A 94 3.76 -3.91 8.39
N LEU A 95 3.80 -5.05 7.70
CA LEU A 95 4.70 -6.14 8.10
C LEU A 95 6.18 -5.70 7.96
N PHE A 96 6.53 -5.00 6.88
CA PHE A 96 7.87 -4.43 6.69
C PHE A 96 8.26 -3.43 7.77
N ALA A 97 7.29 -2.69 8.32
CA ALA A 97 7.52 -1.76 9.42
C ALA A 97 8.01 -2.47 10.70
N HIS A 98 7.62 -3.73 10.90
CA HIS A 98 8.04 -4.52 12.06
C HIS A 98 9.44 -5.10 11.90
N SER A 99 10.32 -4.88 12.88
CA SER A 99 11.72 -5.35 12.82
C SER A 99 11.90 -6.85 12.93
N SER A 100 11.08 -7.51 13.74
CA SER A 100 11.22 -8.92 14.09
C SER A 100 10.64 -9.89 13.06
N HIS A 101 9.69 -9.45 12.21
CA HIS A 101 8.94 -10.29 11.27
C HIS A 101 8.42 -11.61 11.89
N SER A 102 8.09 -11.58 13.19
CA SER A 102 7.63 -12.75 13.93
C SER A 102 6.15 -13.04 13.68
N ARG A 103 5.65 -14.14 14.24
CA ARG A 103 4.20 -14.44 14.25
C ARG A 103 3.39 -13.29 14.85
N GLY A 104 3.92 -12.62 15.88
CA GLY A 104 3.28 -11.43 16.48
C GLY A 104 3.24 -10.25 15.52
N SER A 105 4.29 -10.03 14.71
CA SER A 105 4.31 -8.99 13.68
C SER A 105 3.29 -9.23 12.57
N VAL A 106 3.12 -10.49 12.16
CA VAL A 106 2.10 -10.89 11.18
C VAL A 106 0.69 -10.61 11.70
N PHE A 107 0.41 -11.00 12.95
CA PHE A 107 -0.89 -10.75 13.59
C PHE A 107 -1.16 -9.26 13.75
N SER A 108 -0.17 -8.50 14.24
CA SER A 108 -0.24 -7.03 14.35
C SER A 108 -0.52 -6.37 13.00
N ALA A 109 0.18 -6.75 11.94
CA ALA A 109 -0.03 -6.19 10.60
C ALA A 109 -1.43 -6.46 10.07
N LEU A 110 -1.96 -7.67 10.30
CA LEU A 110 -3.32 -8.01 9.90
C LEU A 110 -4.35 -7.19 10.69
N MET A 111 -4.18 -7.05 12.01
CA MET A 111 -5.09 -6.26 12.85
C MET A 111 -5.08 -4.79 12.47
N ILE A 112 -3.91 -4.18 12.29
CA ILE A 112 -3.79 -2.78 11.86
C ILE A 112 -4.49 -2.57 10.51
N SER A 113 -4.23 -3.44 9.53
CA SER A 113 -4.82 -3.31 8.20
C SER A 113 -6.33 -3.53 8.21
N SER A 114 -6.83 -4.48 9.01
CA SER A 114 -8.28 -4.77 9.11
C SER A 114 -9.03 -3.65 9.83
N LEU A 115 -8.47 -3.09 10.90
CA LEU A 115 -9.03 -1.91 11.57
C LEU A 115 -9.05 -0.69 10.65
N TYR A 116 -8.02 -0.56 9.81
CA TYR A 116 -7.99 0.48 8.79
C TYR A 116 -9.09 0.29 7.74
N ALA A 117 -9.31 -0.94 7.26
CA ALA A 117 -10.41 -1.28 6.34
C ALA A 117 -11.80 -0.95 6.92
N ILE A 118 -12.04 -1.27 8.19
CA ILE A 118 -13.27 -0.91 8.87
C ILE A 118 -13.43 0.62 8.94
N SER A 119 -12.34 1.34 9.24
CA SER A 119 -12.35 2.80 9.34
C SER A 119 -12.60 3.46 7.98
N ASP A 120 -12.05 2.89 6.91
CA ASP A 120 -12.25 3.38 5.55
C ASP A 120 -13.70 3.19 5.08
N GLU A 121 -14.28 2.01 5.27
CA GLU A 121 -15.70 1.76 4.95
C GLU A 121 -16.65 2.64 5.75
N PHE A 122 -16.32 2.90 7.03
CA PHE A 122 -17.06 3.89 7.83
C PHE A 122 -16.96 5.29 7.24
N HIS A 123 -15.78 5.72 6.79
CA HIS A 123 -15.59 7.01 6.11
C HIS A 123 -16.37 7.07 4.78
N GLN A 124 -16.35 6.01 3.97
CA GLN A 124 -17.08 5.93 2.71
C GLN A 124 -18.59 6.10 2.88
N ASN A 125 -19.16 5.69 4.02
CA ASN A 125 -20.59 5.87 4.31
C ASN A 125 -21.01 7.36 4.39
N PHE A 126 -20.07 8.28 4.64
CA PHE A 126 -20.33 9.72 4.62
C PHE A 126 -20.20 10.35 3.23
N ILE A 127 -19.78 9.57 2.22
CA ILE A 127 -19.55 10.07 0.87
C ILE A 127 -20.81 9.83 0.03
N PRO A 128 -21.38 10.87 -0.58
CA PRO A 128 -22.63 10.75 -1.31
C PRO A 128 -22.48 9.83 -2.54
N GLY A 129 -23.33 8.81 -2.59
CA GLY A 129 -23.36 7.84 -3.69
C GLY A 129 -22.38 6.67 -3.53
N ARG A 130 -21.75 6.51 -2.36
CA ARG A 130 -21.05 5.29 -1.96
C ARG A 130 -21.96 4.44 -1.07
N SER A 131 -21.86 3.13 -1.19
CA SER A 131 -22.52 2.18 -0.29
C SER A 131 -21.45 1.40 0.45
N ALA A 132 -21.37 1.57 1.77
CA ALA A 132 -20.50 0.74 2.59
C ALA A 132 -21.00 -0.70 2.61
N SER A 133 -20.09 -1.66 2.54
CA SER A 133 -20.40 -3.09 2.53
C SER A 133 -19.42 -3.86 3.39
N SER A 134 -19.95 -4.74 4.26
CA SER A 134 -19.10 -5.65 5.04
C SER A 134 -18.28 -6.59 4.13
N TRP A 135 -18.71 -6.81 2.90
CA TRP A 135 -17.93 -7.56 1.91
C TRP A 135 -16.68 -6.81 1.43
N ASP A 136 -16.73 -5.48 1.38
CA ASP A 136 -15.60 -4.66 0.97
C ASP A 136 -14.52 -4.69 2.07
N VAL A 137 -14.90 -4.57 3.35
CA VAL A 137 -13.99 -4.81 4.50
C VAL A 137 -13.32 -6.17 4.42
N LEU A 138 -14.07 -7.23 4.09
CA LEU A 138 -13.54 -8.58 4.01
C LEU A 138 -12.53 -8.72 2.87
N LEU A 139 -12.85 -8.20 1.68
CA LEU A 139 -11.95 -8.24 0.53
C LEU A 139 -10.66 -7.46 0.80
N ASP A 140 -10.75 -6.28 1.39
CA ASP A 140 -9.59 -5.47 1.75
C ASP A 140 -8.72 -6.14 2.82
N SER A 141 -9.34 -6.77 3.81
CA SER A 141 -8.64 -7.54 4.85
C SER A 141 -7.93 -8.77 4.25
N LEU A 142 -8.57 -9.47 3.31
CA LEU A 142 -7.97 -10.59 2.58
C LEU A 142 -6.81 -10.14 1.69
N ALA A 143 -6.95 -8.98 1.04
CA ALA A 143 -5.89 -8.40 0.23
C ALA A 143 -4.66 -8.06 1.08
N ALA A 144 -4.87 -7.42 2.24
CA ALA A 144 -3.81 -7.16 3.20
C ALA A 144 -3.14 -8.44 3.70
N LEU A 145 -3.93 -9.48 4.01
CA LEU A 145 -3.39 -10.79 4.38
C LEU A 145 -2.51 -11.39 3.27
N ALA A 146 -2.93 -11.30 2.02
CA ALA A 146 -2.14 -11.77 0.89
C ALA A 146 -0.80 -11.03 0.79
N GLY A 147 -0.78 -9.70 0.95
CA GLY A 147 0.45 -8.90 0.98
C GLY A 147 1.40 -9.29 2.11
N ILE A 148 0.85 -9.51 3.32
CA ILE A 148 1.59 -9.99 4.50
C ILE A 148 2.23 -11.35 4.22
N VAL A 149 1.47 -12.30 3.64
CA VAL A 149 1.97 -13.64 3.32
C VAL A 149 3.08 -13.57 2.28
N VAL A 150 2.88 -12.82 1.19
CA VAL A 150 3.88 -12.68 0.13
C VAL A 150 5.18 -12.11 0.68
N LEU A 151 5.13 -11.01 1.43
CA LEU A 151 6.35 -10.43 2.01
C LEU A 151 7.03 -11.39 2.99
N ARG A 152 6.27 -12.09 3.82
CA ARG A 152 6.82 -13.08 4.74
C ARG A 152 7.56 -14.21 4.01
N LEU A 153 6.99 -14.72 2.94
CA LEU A 153 7.62 -15.76 2.12
C LEU A 153 8.91 -15.27 1.46
N ILE A 154 8.92 -14.03 0.97
CA ILE A 154 10.12 -13.39 0.41
C ILE A 154 11.23 -13.31 1.46
N ILE A 155 10.92 -12.81 2.66
CA ILE A 155 11.89 -12.68 3.77
C ILE A 155 12.44 -14.06 4.17
N MET A 156 11.58 -15.08 4.25
CA MET A 156 12.01 -16.44 4.57
C MET A 156 12.99 -16.99 3.53
N LYS A 157 12.69 -16.82 2.23
CA LYS A 157 13.57 -17.26 1.14
C LYS A 157 14.92 -16.53 1.14
N LEU A 158 14.91 -15.21 1.35
CA LEU A 158 16.15 -14.42 1.41
C LEU A 158 17.03 -14.84 2.59
N ARG A 159 16.44 -15.11 3.75
CA ARG A 159 17.18 -15.59 4.91
C ARG A 159 17.82 -16.95 4.68
N GLN A 160 17.12 -17.86 3.99
CA GLN A 160 17.66 -19.17 3.63
C GLN A 160 18.87 -19.05 2.70
N ARG A 161 18.83 -18.16 1.70
CA ARG A 161 19.97 -17.95 0.77
C ARG A 161 21.20 -17.41 1.47
N ILE A 162 21.04 -16.40 2.33
CA ILE A 162 22.16 -15.82 3.09
C ILE A 162 22.81 -16.86 4.01
N MET A 163 22.00 -17.75 4.62
CA MET A 163 22.52 -18.84 5.46
C MET A 163 23.30 -19.87 4.64
N GLN A 164 22.88 -20.17 3.41
CA GLN A 164 23.61 -21.06 2.50
C GLN A 164 24.94 -20.46 2.07
N GLU A 165 24.97 -19.20 1.66
CA GLU A 165 26.21 -18.49 1.27
C GLU A 165 27.21 -18.36 2.43
N SER A 166 26.75 -18.26 3.68
CA SER A 166 27.64 -18.19 4.85
C SER A 166 28.26 -19.53 5.26
N SER A 167 27.75 -20.64 4.72
CA SER A 167 28.21 -22.01 5.02
C SER A 167 29.16 -22.60 3.97
N GLU A 168 29.36 -21.88 2.86
CA GLU A 168 30.33 -22.20 1.79
C GLU A 168 31.63 -21.39 1.99
#